data_AF-A0A967F606-F1
#
_entry.id   AF-A0A967F606-F1
#
_cell.length_a   1.000
_cell.length_b   1.000
_cell.length_c   1.000
_cell.angle_alpha   90.00
_cell.angle_beta   90.00
_cell.angle_gamma   90.00
#
_symmetry.space_group_name_H-M   'P 1'
#
loop_
_entity.id
_entity.type
_entity.pdbx_description
1 polymer ?
#
loop_
_entity_poly.entity_id
_entity_poly.type
_entity_poly.pdbx_seq_one_letter_code
_entity_poly.pdbx_strand_id
1 'polypeptide(L)'
;MDQQVTLGGRTRAPVIWLQRSILGFSRHWLAWANLTWGLVVGLPWLAPVLMKTGATGSARAIYLIYSLLCHQLANRSFFLFGPQWMYSYAELLPFVPGADTLLGLRAFIGAPALGYKVAWSDRMVSLY
;
A
#
# COMPACT_ATOMS: atom_id res chain seq x y z
N MET A 1 0.34 9.75 -54.71
CA MET A 1 1.77 9.88 -54.32
C MET A 1 1.88 9.31 -52.91
N ASP A 2 1.90 7.99 -52.80
CA ASP A 2 2.00 7.28 -51.52
C ASP A 2 3.48 7.03 -51.22
N GLN A 3 4.03 7.77 -50.26
CA GLN A 3 5.40 7.60 -49.82
C GLN A 3 5.44 6.38 -48.88
N GLN A 4 5.69 5.19 -49.44
CA GLN A 4 6.09 4.04 -48.64
C GLN A 4 7.46 4.31 -48.02
N VAL A 5 7.47 4.74 -46.76
CA VAL A 5 8.70 4.86 -45.96
C VAL A 5 9.23 3.45 -45.72
N THR A 6 10.18 3.02 -46.55
CA THR A 6 10.90 1.75 -46.37
C THR A 6 11.88 1.87 -45.20
N LEU A 7 11.39 1.62 -43.99
CA LEU A 7 12.23 1.48 -42.81
C LEU A 7 13.15 0.24 -42.98
N GLY A 8 14.45 0.48 -43.11
CA GLY A 8 15.48 -0.54 -43.30
C GLY A 8 15.53 -1.57 -42.16
N GLY A 9 16.09 -2.76 -42.42
CA GLY A 9 16.03 -3.93 -41.50
C GLY A 9 16.50 -3.70 -40.05
N ARG A 10 17.31 -2.66 -39.78
CA ARG A 10 17.75 -2.27 -38.42
C ARG A 10 16.65 -1.64 -37.55
N THR A 11 15.60 -1.05 -38.13
CA THR A 11 14.51 -0.40 -37.38
C THR A 11 13.27 -1.27 -37.20
N ARG A 12 13.21 -2.44 -37.85
CA ARG A 12 12.03 -3.34 -37.78
C ARG A 12 11.98 -4.18 -36.49
N ALA A 13 13.11 -4.68 -36.02
CA ALA A 13 13.19 -5.49 -34.80
C ALA A 13 12.66 -4.76 -33.54
N PRO A 14 13.06 -3.50 -33.24
CA PRO A 14 12.52 -2.78 -32.08
C PRO A 14 11.03 -2.44 -32.23
N VAL A 15 10.55 -2.15 -33.44
CA VAL A 15 9.11 -1.89 -33.70
C VAL A 15 8.28 -3.15 -33.48
N ILE A 16 8.75 -4.31 -33.95
CA ILE A 16 8.07 -5.60 -33.74
C ILE A 16 8.06 -5.99 -32.25
N TRP A 17 9.18 -5.76 -31.53
CA TRP A 17 9.24 -5.99 -30.09
C TRP A 17 8.25 -5.08 -29.34
N LEU A 18 8.24 -3.78 -29.65
CA LEU A 18 7.30 -2.83 -29.04
C LEU A 18 5.85 -3.22 -29.31
N GLN A 19 5.51 -3.57 -30.57
CA GLN A 19 4.16 -3.98 -30.94
C GLN A 19 3.74 -5.26 -30.20
N ARG A 20 4.63 -6.25 -30.05
CA ARG A 20 4.38 -7.47 -29.27
C ARG A 20 4.22 -7.18 -27.77
N SER A 21 5.03 -6.29 -27.21
CA SER A 21 4.92 -5.88 -25.80
C SER A 21 3.61 -5.14 -25.54
N ILE A 22 3.20 -4.23 -26.42
CA ILE A 22 1.90 -3.55 -26.36
C ILE A 22 0.76 -4.56 -26.46
N LEU A 23 0.81 -5.47 -27.43
CA LEU A 23 -0.20 -6.53 -27.56
C LEU A 23 -0.24 -7.46 -26.33
N GLY A 24 0.91 -7.80 -25.76
CA GLY A 24 0.97 -8.58 -24.52
C GLY A 24 0.34 -7.84 -23.35
N PHE A 25 0.66 -6.55 -23.19
CA PHE A 25 0.05 -5.70 -22.16
C PHE A 25 -1.45 -5.55 -22.38
N SER A 26 -1.91 -5.29 -23.60
CA SER A 26 -3.33 -5.20 -23.95
C SER A 26 -4.07 -6.52 -23.76
N ARG A 27 -3.45 -7.68 -24.02
CA ARG A 27 -4.09 -8.99 -23.79
C ARG A 27 -4.24 -9.34 -22.32
N HIS A 28 -3.37 -8.80 -21.47
CA HIS A 28 -3.36 -9.04 -20.02
C HIS A 28 -3.70 -7.78 -19.21
N TRP A 29 -4.37 -6.80 -19.81
CA TRP A 29 -4.65 -5.52 -19.17
C TRP A 29 -5.39 -5.69 -17.84
N LEU A 30 -6.32 -6.66 -17.77
CA LEU A 30 -7.08 -6.97 -16.56
C LEU A 30 -6.18 -7.54 -15.45
N ALA A 31 -5.18 -8.36 -15.81
CA ALA A 31 -4.21 -8.87 -14.85
C ALA A 31 -3.36 -7.73 -14.27
N TRP A 32 -2.91 -6.79 -15.10
CA TRP A 32 -2.19 -5.61 -14.65
C TRP A 32 -3.05 -4.68 -13.79
N ALA A 33 -4.30 -4.45 -14.18
CA ALA A 33 -5.25 -3.68 -13.40
C ALA A 33 -5.49 -4.30 -12.02
N ASN A 34 -5.78 -5.60 -11.97
CA ASN A 34 -6.00 -6.34 -10.73
C ASN A 34 -4.74 -6.41 -9.86
N LEU A 35 -3.56 -6.58 -10.46
CA LEU A 35 -2.29 -6.56 -9.73
C LEU A 35 -2.06 -5.18 -9.10
N THR A 36 -2.25 -4.12 -9.88
CA THR A 36 -2.06 -2.74 -9.41
C THR A 36 -3.03 -2.43 -8.28
N TRP A 37 -4.31 -2.78 -8.44
CA TRP A 37 -5.32 -2.59 -7.41
C TRP A 37 -5.04 -3.45 -6.17
N GLY A 38 -4.69 -4.72 -6.36
CA GLY A 38 -4.32 -5.64 -5.29
C GLY A 38 -3.09 -5.16 -4.52
N LEU A 39 -2.13 -4.48 -5.17
CA LEU A 39 -1.00 -3.85 -4.48
C LEU A 39 -1.44 -2.63 -3.67
N VAL A 40 -2.30 -1.77 -4.22
CA VAL A 40 -2.86 -0.61 -3.49
C VAL A 40 -3.64 -1.08 -2.25
N VAL A 41 -4.40 -2.17 -2.36
CA VAL A 41 -5.21 -2.69 -1.26
C VAL A 41 -4.43 -3.57 -0.30
N GLY A 42 -3.44 -4.33 -0.78
CA GLY A 42 -2.69 -5.31 -0.02
C GLY A 42 -1.49 -4.74 0.75
N LEU A 43 -0.77 -3.76 0.19
CA LEU A 43 0.41 -3.17 0.85
C LEU A 43 0.13 -2.61 2.27
N PRO A 44 -1.01 -1.97 2.56
CA PRO A 44 -1.33 -1.53 3.92
C PRO A 44 -1.32 -2.64 4.97
N TRP A 45 -1.71 -3.86 4.58
CA TRP A 45 -1.68 -5.06 5.42
C TRP A 45 -0.28 -5.64 5.57
N LEU A 46 0.60 -5.41 4.60
CA LEU A 46 2.01 -5.80 4.69
C LEU A 46 2.78 -4.96 5.72
N ALA A 47 2.40 -3.70 5.94
CA ALA A 47 3.06 -2.81 6.91
C ALA A 47 3.19 -3.41 8.34
N PRO A 48 2.12 -3.91 8.98
CA PRO A 48 2.24 -4.54 10.30
C PRO A 48 3.05 -5.84 10.29
N VAL A 49 3.05 -6.61 9.19
CA VAL A 49 3.91 -7.80 9.02
C VAL A 49 5.38 -7.41 9.05
N LEU A 50 5.75 -6.38 8.30
CA LEU A 50 7.13 -5.86 8.28
C LEU A 50 7.55 -5.26 9.62
N MET A 51 6.62 -4.63 10.36
CA MET A 51 6.89 -4.21 11.73
C MET A 51 7.19 -5.41 12.64
N LYS A 52 6.41 -6.48 12.53
CA LYS A 52 6.57 -7.70 13.34
C LYS A 52 7.88 -8.43 13.07
N THR A 53 8.33 -8.46 11.81
CA THR A 53 9.58 -9.14 11.41
C THR A 53 10.82 -8.27 11.57
N GLY A 54 10.69 -7.02 12.02
CA GLY A 54 11.81 -6.11 12.25
C GLY A 54 12.25 -5.29 11.04
N ALA A 55 11.62 -5.47 9.87
CA ALA A 55 11.83 -4.66 8.66
C ALA A 55 11.18 -3.26 8.76
N THR A 56 11.49 -2.55 9.85
CA THR A 56 10.81 -1.30 10.26
C THR A 56 10.97 -0.16 9.26
N GLY A 57 12.11 -0.06 8.56
CA GLY A 57 12.33 0.95 7.52
C GLY A 57 11.34 0.83 6.37
N SER A 58 11.19 -0.38 5.83
CA SER A 58 10.23 -0.68 4.76
C SER A 58 8.78 -0.50 5.24
N ALA A 59 8.46 -0.93 6.46
CA ALA A 59 7.14 -0.70 7.04
C ALA A 59 6.79 0.79 7.13
N ARG A 60 7.72 1.61 7.64
CA ARG A 60 7.56 3.07 7.76
C ARG A 60 7.40 3.75 6.41
N ALA A 61 8.06 3.27 5.37
CA ALA A 61 7.84 3.77 4.01
C ALA A 61 6.39 3.52 3.54
N ILE A 62 5.83 2.33 3.82
CA ILE A 62 4.42 2.05 3.52
C ILE A 62 3.50 2.98 4.33
N TYR A 63 3.68 3.09 5.66
CA TYR A 63 2.86 4.01 6.46
C TYR A 63 2.92 5.44 5.93
N LEU A 64 4.12 5.93 5.58
CA LEU A 64 4.33 7.27 5.02
C LEU A 64 3.56 7.47 3.72
N ILE A 65 3.73 6.57 2.75
CA ILE A 65 3.04 6.66 1.44
C ILE A 65 1.53 6.70 1.67
N TYR A 66 0.99 5.75 2.43
CA TYR A 66 -0.45 5.67 2.67
C TYR A 66 -0.98 6.78 3.58
N SER A 67 -0.11 7.49 4.32
CA SER A 67 -0.54 8.59 5.18
C SER A 67 -1.04 9.78 4.37
N LEU A 68 -0.62 9.90 3.10
CA LEU A 68 -1.10 10.90 2.15
C LEU A 68 -2.53 10.61 1.69
N LEU A 69 -2.97 9.34 1.77
CA LEU A 69 -4.28 8.87 1.30
C LEU A 69 -5.27 8.69 2.46
N CYS A 70 -4.77 8.33 3.64
CA CYS A 70 -5.59 8.02 4.81
C CYS A 70 -5.04 8.71 6.07
N HIS A 71 -5.95 9.11 6.96
CA HIS A 71 -5.56 9.66 8.25
C HIS A 71 -4.84 8.63 9.15
N GLN A 72 -5.12 7.32 9.00
CA GLN A 72 -4.52 6.21 9.76
C GLN A 72 -4.52 6.42 11.29
N LEU A 73 -5.64 6.86 11.87
CA LEU A 73 -5.70 7.08 13.32
C LEU A 73 -5.73 5.72 14.01
N ALA A 74 -4.87 5.51 15.02
CA ALA A 74 -4.72 4.22 15.69
C ALA A 74 -6.04 3.66 16.23
N ASN A 75 -6.87 4.49 16.87
CA ASN A 75 -8.18 4.06 17.40
C ASN A 75 -9.22 3.72 16.32
N ARG A 76 -8.88 3.91 15.03
CA ARG A 76 -9.72 3.62 13.87
C ARG A 76 -8.99 2.77 12.84
N SER A 77 -7.96 2.04 13.24
CA SER A 77 -7.22 1.13 12.38
C SER A 77 -7.25 -0.28 12.97
N PHE A 78 -7.25 -1.29 12.11
CA PHE A 78 -7.07 -2.66 12.57
C PHE A 78 -5.63 -2.87 13.05
N PHE A 79 -5.44 -3.72 14.05
CA PHE A 79 -4.14 -4.15 14.57
C PHE A 79 -3.93 -5.64 14.30
N LEU A 80 -2.72 -6.00 13.89
CA LEU A 80 -2.29 -7.39 13.77
C LEU A 80 -1.22 -7.71 14.81
N PHE A 81 -1.15 -8.98 15.19
CA PHE A 81 -0.18 -9.52 16.16
C PHE A 81 -0.34 -9.01 17.59
N GLY A 82 -1.54 -8.54 17.94
CA GLY A 82 -1.95 -8.19 19.29
C GLY A 82 -3.19 -8.97 19.74
N PRO A 83 -3.62 -8.78 21.00
CA PRO A 83 -4.79 -9.47 21.56
C PRO A 83 -6.12 -9.02 20.96
N GLN A 84 -6.22 -7.77 20.49
CA GLN A 84 -7.44 -7.21 19.90
C GLN A 84 -7.17 -6.69 18.49
N TRP A 85 -8.23 -6.65 17.69
CA TRP A 85 -8.17 -6.18 16.31
C TRP A 85 -8.31 -4.67 16.22
N MET A 86 -8.92 -4.01 17.20
CA MET A 86 -9.03 -2.56 17.29
C MET A 86 -9.03 -2.20 18.76
N TYR A 87 -8.48 -1.03 19.08
CA TYR A 87 -8.41 -0.50 20.43
C TYR A 87 -9.16 0.81 20.51
N SER A 88 -9.91 0.98 21.58
CA SER A 88 -10.51 2.26 21.93
C SER A 88 -9.44 3.29 22.28
N TYR A 89 -9.85 4.55 22.32
CA TYR A 89 -8.99 5.64 22.78
C TYR A 89 -8.44 5.37 24.21
N ALA A 90 -9.30 4.89 25.12
CA ALA A 90 -8.93 4.64 26.51
C ALA A 90 -7.88 3.53 26.65
N GLU A 91 -7.98 2.49 25.82
CA GLU A 91 -6.99 1.39 25.78
C GLU A 91 -5.64 1.83 25.19
N LEU A 92 -5.63 2.83 24.32
CA LEU A 92 -4.41 3.36 23.69
C LEU A 92 -3.68 4.40 24.55
N LEU A 93 -4.39 5.10 25.44
CA LEU A 93 -3.85 6.17 26.28
C LEU A 93 -2.54 5.79 27.02
N PRO A 94 -2.39 4.58 27.59
CA PRO A 94 -1.15 4.19 28.27
C PRO A 94 0.06 3.98 27.33
N PHE A 95 -0.18 3.76 26.03
CA PHE A 95 0.84 3.37 25.05
C PHE A 95 1.23 4.49 24.10
N VAL A 96 0.35 5.48 23.92
CA VAL A 96 0.51 6.55 22.93
C VAL A 96 0.79 7.88 23.65
N PRO A 97 2.03 8.40 23.58
CA PRO A 97 2.30 9.77 23.99
C PRO A 97 1.43 10.73 23.16
N GLY A 98 0.60 11.53 23.82
CA GLY A 98 -0.32 12.45 23.14
C GLY A 98 -1.52 11.76 22.49
N ALA A 99 -2.01 10.63 23.04
CA ALA A 99 -3.18 9.92 22.52
C ALA A 99 -4.41 10.85 22.39
N ASP A 100 -4.50 11.91 23.20
CA ASP A 100 -5.50 13.01 23.19
C ASP A 100 -5.46 13.89 21.97
N THR A 101 -4.38 13.81 21.19
CA THR A 101 -4.22 14.57 19.97
C THR A 101 -4.39 13.67 18.74
N LEU A 102 -4.99 14.24 17.69
CA LEU A 102 -5.07 13.57 16.39
C LEU A 102 -3.68 13.22 15.84
N LEU A 103 -2.67 14.06 16.11
CA LEU A 103 -1.30 13.83 15.69
C LEU A 103 -0.67 12.63 16.41
N GLY A 104 -0.86 12.49 17.73
CA GLY A 104 -0.37 11.34 18.48
C GLY A 104 -0.98 10.02 17.99
N LEU A 105 -2.30 9.99 17.81
CA LEU A 105 -3.00 8.80 17.27
C LEU A 105 -2.58 8.47 15.83
N ARG A 106 -2.28 9.48 15.01
CA ARG A 106 -1.78 9.29 13.65
C ARG A 106 -0.34 8.75 13.65
N ALA A 107 0.52 9.31 14.50
CA ALA A 107 1.92 8.92 14.59
C ALA A 107 2.13 7.53 15.21
N PHE A 108 1.22 7.08 16.08
CA PHE A 108 1.34 5.77 16.71
C PHE A 108 1.13 4.63 15.72
N ILE A 109 2.17 3.82 15.49
CA ILE A 109 2.12 2.65 14.61
C ILE A 109 1.73 1.38 15.36
N GLY A 110 2.18 1.22 16.61
CA GLY A 110 1.95 0.02 17.39
C GLY A 110 3.00 -0.21 18.47
N ALA A 111 2.77 -1.23 19.27
CA ALA A 111 3.64 -1.65 20.35
C ALA A 111 3.60 -3.18 20.47
N PRO A 112 4.66 -3.86 20.95
CA PRO A 112 4.68 -5.32 21.05
C PRO A 112 3.49 -5.92 21.80
N ALA A 113 2.95 -5.22 22.81
CA ALA A 113 1.78 -5.64 23.57
C ALA A 113 0.45 -5.52 22.81
N LEU A 114 0.35 -4.56 21.89
CA LEU A 114 -0.88 -4.25 21.15
C LEU A 114 -0.87 -4.79 19.72
N GLY A 115 0.29 -5.17 19.22
CA GLY A 115 0.53 -5.41 17.81
C GLY A 115 0.78 -4.11 17.03
N TYR A 116 0.65 -4.18 15.72
CA TYR A 116 0.89 -3.08 14.80
C TYR A 116 -0.33 -2.81 13.92
N LYS A 117 -0.64 -1.54 13.71
CA LYS A 117 -1.82 -1.13 12.94
C LYS A 117 -1.65 -1.41 11.44
N VAL A 118 -2.72 -1.72 10.73
CA VAL A 118 -2.76 -1.67 9.26
C VAL A 118 -2.55 -0.22 8.83
N ALA A 119 -1.85 0.03 7.71
CA ALA A 119 -1.61 1.39 7.21
C ALA A 119 -2.86 2.05 6.57
N TRP A 120 -4.04 1.73 7.09
CA TRP A 120 -5.36 2.23 6.71
C TRP A 120 -6.27 2.35 7.91
N SER A 121 -7.31 3.17 7.79
CA SER A 121 -8.43 3.15 8.71
C SER A 121 -9.42 2.03 8.37
N ASP A 122 -10.26 1.68 9.34
CA ASP A 122 -11.44 0.82 9.20
C ASP A 122 -12.30 1.23 8.00
N ARG A 123 -12.52 2.54 7.80
CA ARG A 123 -13.27 3.07 6.66
C ARG A 123 -12.57 2.80 5.32
N MET A 124 -11.25 2.99 5.25
CA MET A 124 -10.49 2.71 4.02
C MET A 124 -10.50 1.22 3.68
N VAL A 125 -10.37 0.37 4.70
CA VAL A 125 -10.49 -1.09 4.52
C VAL A 125 -11.88 -1.47 4.03
N SER A 126 -12.94 -0.85 4.57
CA SER A 126 -14.32 -1.17 4.20
C SER A 126 -14.74 -0.66 2.81
N LEU A 127 -13.96 0.25 2.21
CA LEU A 127 -14.24 0.81 0.89
C LEU A 127 -13.87 -0.16 -0.25
N TYR A 128 -12.99 -1.13 0.02
CA TYR A 128 -12.36 -2.00 -0.98
C TYR A 128 -12.62 -3.47 -0.68
#